data_AF-A0A1I1LUD2-F1
#
_entry.id   AF-A0A1I1LUD2-F1
#
_cell.length_a   1.000
_cell.length_b   1.000
_cell.length_c   1.000
_cell.angle_alpha   90.00
_cell.angle_beta   90.00
_cell.angle_gamma   90.00
#
_symmetry.space_group_name_H-M   'P 1'
#
loop_
_entity.id
_entity.type
_entity.pdbx_description
1 polymer ?
#
loop_
_entity_poly.entity_id
_entity_poly.type
_entity_poly.pdbx_seq_one_letter_code
_entity_poly.pdbx_strand_id
1 'polypeptide(L)'
;MCHGRTINNDTFNERLRKYCNDAGVPYKSSHKLRFTVASTLKAAGVETAYLQKTLGHSNRAMTEHYINETAEEPKNIEDQLMNALSIC
;
A
#
# COMPACT_ATOMS: atom_id res chain seq x y z
N MET A 1 -23.37 -0.23 -19.35
CA MET A 1 -22.21 -0.86 -20.02
C MET A 1 -21.39 0.21 -20.73
N CYS A 2 -20.06 0.08 -20.75
CA CYS A 2 -19.16 1.01 -21.44
C CYS A 2 -18.92 0.51 -22.87
N HIS A 3 -19.70 1.02 -23.81
CA HIS A 3 -19.69 0.63 -25.24
C HIS A 3 -18.37 1.05 -25.93
N GLY A 4 -17.29 0.29 -25.72
CA GLY A 4 -15.95 0.58 -26.25
C GLY A 4 -15.21 1.76 -25.59
N ARG A 5 -15.83 2.44 -24.62
CA ARG A 5 -15.22 3.53 -23.85
C ARG A 5 -14.52 3.01 -22.59
N THR A 6 -13.48 3.69 -22.15
CA THR A 6 -12.79 3.39 -20.89
C THR A 6 -13.77 3.42 -19.72
N ILE A 7 -13.65 2.44 -18.82
CA ILE A 7 -14.43 2.39 -17.58
C ILE A 7 -13.94 3.49 -16.65
N ASN A 8 -14.85 4.27 -16.08
CA ASN A 8 -14.50 5.27 -15.07
C ASN A 8 -14.38 4.62 -13.67
N ASN A 9 -13.72 5.33 -12.75
CA ASN A 9 -13.47 4.82 -11.40
C ASN A 9 -14.76 4.48 -10.65
N ASP A 10 -15.83 5.24 -10.83
CA ASP A 10 -17.09 5.03 -10.13
C ASP A 10 -17.77 3.73 -10.57
N THR A 11 -17.84 3.49 -11.88
CA THR A 11 -18.40 2.25 -12.45
C THR A 11 -17.57 1.03 -11.99
N PHE A 12 -16.24 1.19 -11.93
CA PHE A 12 -15.37 0.14 -11.41
C PHE A 12 -15.67 -0.15 -9.93
N ASN A 13 -15.72 0.89 -9.10
CA ASN A 13 -15.96 0.77 -7.67
C ASN A 13 -17.36 0.26 -7.33
N GLU A 14 -18.38 0.61 -8.14
CA GLU A 14 -19.74 0.08 -7.99
C GLU A 14 -19.76 -1.43 -8.23
N ARG A 15 -19.11 -1.90 -9.30
CA ARG A 15 -18.97 -3.34 -9.58
C ARG A 15 -18.17 -4.05 -8.48
N LEU A 16 -17.08 -3.44 -8.03
CA LEU A 16 -16.27 -3.97 -6.94
C LEU A 16 -17.12 -4.13 -5.67
N ARG A 17 -17.93 -3.11 -5.31
CA ARG A 17 -18.84 -3.18 -4.17
C ARG A 17 -19.83 -4.33 -4.29
N LYS A 18 -20.42 -4.53 -5.47
CA LYS A 18 -21.32 -5.66 -5.73
C LYS A 18 -20.61 -6.99 -5.42
N TYR A 19 -19.41 -7.20 -5.96
CA TYR A 19 -18.67 -8.44 -5.73
C TYR A 19 -18.23 -8.63 -4.27
N CYS A 20 -17.85 -7.55 -3.58
CA CYS A 20 -17.56 -7.63 -2.15
C CYS A 20 -18.79 -8.06 -1.35
N ASN A 21 -19.97 -7.50 -1.67
CA ASN A 21 -21.22 -7.88 -1.01
C ASN A 21 -21.60 -9.33 -1.30
N ASP A 22 -21.50 -9.77 -2.55
CA ASP A 22 -21.81 -11.15 -2.96
C ASP A 22 -20.86 -12.16 -2.27
N ALA A 23 -19.61 -11.77 -2.02
CA ALA A 23 -18.62 -12.57 -1.31
C ALA A 23 -18.67 -12.44 0.23
N GLY A 24 -19.53 -11.56 0.78
CA GLY A 24 -19.63 -11.31 2.22
C GLY A 24 -18.39 -10.63 2.84
N VAL A 25 -17.59 -9.92 2.05
CA VAL A 25 -16.39 -9.22 2.53
C VAL A 25 -16.60 -7.71 2.61
N PRO A 26 -15.95 -6.99 3.54
CA PRO A 26 -16.07 -5.54 3.64
C PRO A 26 -15.58 -4.83 2.36
N TYR A 27 -16.41 -3.95 1.81
CA TYR A 27 -16.03 -3.15 0.67
C TYR A 27 -14.88 -2.17 1.01
N LYS A 28 -13.88 -2.11 0.12
CA LYS A 28 -12.87 -1.06 0.05
C LYS A 28 -12.78 -0.59 -1.41
N SER A 29 -12.62 0.71 -1.62
CA SER A 29 -12.45 1.26 -2.98
C SER A 29 -11.15 0.77 -3.61
N SER A 30 -11.08 0.82 -4.95
CA SER A 30 -9.88 0.48 -5.73
C SER A 30 -8.64 1.23 -5.24
N HIS A 31 -8.79 2.51 -4.90
CA HIS A 31 -7.72 3.32 -4.34
C HIS A 31 -7.27 2.77 -2.98
N LYS A 32 -8.18 2.43 -2.06
CA LYS A 32 -7.83 1.84 -0.74
C LYS A 32 -7.20 0.45 -0.86
N LEU A 33 -7.61 -0.36 -1.84
CA LEU A 33 -6.94 -1.63 -2.14
C LEU A 33 -5.47 -1.39 -2.56
N ARG A 34 -5.20 -0.33 -3.32
CA ARG A 34 -3.83 0.04 -3.70
C ARG A 34 -2.95 0.45 -2.50
N PHE A 35 -3.49 1.11 -1.47
CA PHE A 35 -2.78 1.31 -0.20
C PHE A 35 -2.47 -0.02 0.47
N THR A 36 -3.45 -0.94 0.49
CA THR A 36 -3.28 -2.26 1.11
C THR A 36 -2.13 -3.02 0.45
N VAL A 37 -2.06 -3.03 -0.88
CA VAL A 37 -0.96 -3.65 -1.63
C VAL A 37 0.40 -3.03 -1.26
N ALA A 38 0.49 -1.70 -1.21
CA ALA A 38 1.72 -1.01 -0.86
C ALA A 38 2.18 -1.33 0.58
N SER A 39 1.28 -1.27 1.55
CA SER A 39 1.54 -1.66 2.94
C SER A 39 1.97 -3.11 3.08
N THR A 40 1.27 -4.06 2.45
CA THR A 40 1.59 -5.48 2.54
C THR A 40 2.97 -5.78 1.95
N LEU A 41 3.29 -5.20 0.79
CA LEU A 41 4.60 -5.39 0.17
C LEU A 41 5.72 -4.77 1.02
N LYS A 42 5.49 -3.59 1.59
CA LYS A 42 6.47 -2.97 2.51
C LYS A 42 6.68 -3.82 3.77
N ALA A 43 5.61 -4.35 4.36
CA ALA A 43 5.67 -5.24 5.52
C ALA A 43 6.40 -6.55 5.20
N ALA A 44 6.33 -7.03 3.95
CA ALA A 44 7.11 -8.18 3.47
C ALA A 44 8.60 -7.87 3.20
N GLY A 45 9.07 -6.66 3.52
CA GLY A 45 10.47 -6.25 3.36
C GLY A 45 10.83 -5.76 1.95
N VAL A 46 9.86 -5.50 1.07
CA VAL A 46 10.14 -4.98 -0.26
C VAL A 46 10.69 -3.55 -0.17
N GLU A 47 11.77 -3.30 -0.90
CA GLU A 47 12.40 -1.98 -0.97
C GLU A 47 11.46 -0.91 -1.53
N THR A 48 11.53 0.29 -0.94
CA THR A 48 10.66 1.42 -1.32
C THR A 48 10.87 1.83 -2.80
N ALA A 49 12.09 1.70 -3.34
CA ALA A 49 12.36 1.99 -4.75
C ALA A 49 11.64 1.01 -5.70
N TYR A 50 11.60 -0.28 -5.34
CA TYR A 50 10.87 -1.29 -6.12
C TYR A 50 9.36 -1.10 -6.00
N LEU A 51 8.87 -0.76 -4.81
CA LEU A 51 7.48 -0.35 -4.57
C LEU A 51 7.07 0.84 -5.44
N GLN A 52 7.90 1.89 -5.51
CA GLN A 52 7.64 3.08 -6.33
C GLN A 52 7.45 2.71 -7.80
N LYS A 53 8.34 1.87 -8.34
CA LYS A 53 8.26 1.35 -9.72
C LYS A 53 6.99 0.52 -9.93
N THR A 54 6.67 -0.37 -8.99
CA THR A 54 5.51 -1.27 -9.06
C THR A 54 4.18 -0.50 -9.02
N LEU A 55 4.12 0.57 -8.22
CA LEU A 55 2.94 1.43 -8.14
C LEU A 55 2.89 2.45 -9.28
N GLY A 56 3.97 2.67 -10.02
CA GLY A 56 4.04 3.68 -11.06
C GLY A 56 4.00 5.12 -10.51
N HIS A 57 4.60 5.35 -9.34
CA HIS A 57 4.68 6.67 -8.74
C HIS A 57 5.88 7.46 -9.26
N SER A 58 5.66 8.73 -9.58
CA SER A 58 6.70 9.62 -10.08
C SER A 58 7.69 10.05 -9.00
N ASN A 59 7.30 10.02 -7.73
CA ASN A 59 8.16 10.41 -6.62
C ASN A 59 8.01 9.46 -5.41
N ARG A 60 9.02 9.51 -4.54
CA ARG A 60 9.10 8.68 -3.33
C ARG A 60 8.04 9.05 -2.29
N ALA A 61 7.76 10.34 -2.10
CA ALA A 61 6.75 10.82 -1.16
C ALA A 61 5.35 10.24 -1.45
N MET A 62 4.97 10.09 -2.72
CA MET A 62 3.73 9.44 -3.13
C MET A 62 3.74 7.94 -2.79
N THR A 63 4.89 7.28 -2.85
CA THR A 63 5.01 5.87 -2.45
C THR A 63 4.86 5.73 -0.94
N GLU A 64 5.52 6.58 -0.17
CA GLU A 64 5.41 6.63 1.28
C GLU A 64 3.97 6.93 1.72
N HIS A 65 3.27 7.84 1.05
CA HIS A 65 1.85 8.10 1.32
C HIS A 65 0.97 6.84 1.20
N TYR A 66 1.29 5.92 0.27
CA TYR A 66 0.53 4.68 0.09
C TYR A 66 0.87 3.59 1.11
N ILE A 67 1.97 3.74 1.84
CA ILE A 67 2.39 2.81 2.89
C ILE A 67 1.72 3.26 4.19
N ASN A 68 0.69 2.52 4.61
CA ASN A 68 0.15 2.61 5.95
C ASN A 68 1.12 1.90 6.91
N GLU A 69 2.07 2.65 7.47
CA GLU A 69 3.00 2.14 8.48
C GLU A 69 2.22 1.81 9.76
N THR A 70 1.89 0.53 9.93
CA THR A 70 1.65 -0.02 11.27
C THR A 70 3.03 -0.30 11.85
N ALA A 71 3.76 0.77 12.17
CA ALA A 71 5.02 0.63 12.87
C ALA A 71 4.70 0.17 14.29
N GLU A 72 4.85 -1.14 14.55
CA GLU A 72 5.26 -1.53 15.89
C GLU A 72 6.65 -0.92 16.08
N GLU A 73 6.80 -0.05 17.08
CA GLU A 73 8.12 0.48 17.43
C GLU A 73 9.07 -0.71 17.62
N PRO A 74 10.19 -0.76 16.87
CA PRO A 74 11.15 -1.83 17.06
C PRO A 74 11.57 -1.83 18.53
N LYS A 75 11.28 -2.93 19.23
CA LYS A 75 11.81 -3.14 20.57
C LYS A 75 13.32 -3.06 20.47
N ASN A 76 13.92 -2.25 21.34
CA ASN A 76 15.37 -2.05 21.44
C ASN A 76 16.00 -1.23 20.29
N ILE A 77 15.30 -0.21 19.76
CA ILE A 77 15.94 0.81 18.89
C ILE A 77 17.20 1.38 19.56
N GLU A 78 17.13 1.69 20.86
CA GLU A 78 18.25 2.27 21.60
C GLU A 78 19.47 1.34 21.62
N ASP A 79 19.28 0.03 21.80
CA ASP A 79 20.38 -0.95 21.76
C ASP A 79 20.96 -1.10 20.35
N GLN A 80 20.11 -1.07 19.32
CA GLN A 80 20.57 -1.12 17.92
C GLN A 80 21.37 0.13 17.55
N LEU A 81 20.91 1.31 17.99
CA LEU A 81 21.61 2.58 17.79
C LEU A 81 22.94 2.59 18.54
N MET A 82 22.94 2.19 19.82
CA MET A 82 24.15 2.07 20.63
C MET A 82 25.15 1.11 19.96
N ASN A 83 24.73 -0.07 19.49
CA ASN A 83 25.64 -1.01 18.83
C ASN A 83 26.19 -0.49 17.48
N ALA A 84 25.37 0.20 16.69
CA ALA A 84 25.80 0.77 15.42
C ALA A 84 26.75 1.97 15.58
N LEU A 85 26.57 2.75 16.65
CA LEU A 85 27.40 3.91 16.98
C LEU A 85 28.62 3.56 17.84
N SER A 86 28.60 2.42 18.54
CA SER A 86 29.66 1.98 19.46
C SER A 86 30.87 1.34 18.77
N ILE A 87 31.07 1.58 17.47
CA ILE A 87 32.32 1.24 16.77
C ILE A 87 33.13 2.52 16.59
N CYS A 88 33.71 2.99 17.70
CA CYS A 88 34.87 3.87 17.77
C CYS A 88 35.67 3.48 19.02
#